data_AF-A0AAD4RU75-F1
#
_entry.id   AF-A0AAD4RU75-F1
#
_cell.length_a   1.000
_cell.length_b   1.000
_cell.length_c   1.000
_cell.angle_alpha   90.00
_cell.angle_beta   90.00
_cell.angle_gamma   90.00
#
_symmetry.space_group_name_H-M   'P 1'
#
loop_
_entity.id
_entity.type
_entity.pdbx_description
1 polymer ?
#
loop_
_entity_poly.entity_id
_entity_poly.type
_entity_poly.pdbx_seq_one_letter_code
_entity_poly.pdbx_strand_id
1 'polypeptide(L)'
;IYVGDDKVIHFTRGRGQEVGTGTVLDYILVSSGPTRSQIPCPVCHQAEEGHGVVSSCLSCFLSGGILYRFEYSVTPALFLAKARGGTCTLAVSDGDEICVHRATYLLINGFGCYNVFKNNCEDFAIYCKTGLLVIDQGTMGQSGQAVSIIGGPLAAVLSTPLRLVTTNIYGMAATAIGVYCASRYAADIGMRRDVMKVEAEELTRRLATGGLQIVETGIATLAIPSATAR
;
A
#
# COMPACT_ATOMS: atom_id res chain seq x y z
N ILE A 1 -8.68 -4.04 10.08
CA ILE A 1 -8.31 -4.10 11.51
C ILE A 1 -9.44 -4.78 12.27
N TYR A 2 -9.17 -5.89 12.96
CA TYR A 2 -10.15 -6.54 13.81
C TYR A 2 -10.27 -5.78 15.14
N VAL A 3 -11.49 -5.49 15.57
CA VAL A 3 -11.76 -4.65 16.75
C VAL A 3 -12.58 -5.37 17.84
N GLY A 4 -12.77 -6.68 17.70
CA GLY A 4 -13.62 -7.48 18.59
C GLY A 4 -15.05 -7.65 18.06
N ASP A 5 -15.85 -8.47 18.74
CA ASP A 5 -17.27 -8.70 18.47
C ASP A 5 -17.63 -9.01 17.01
N ASP A 6 -16.80 -9.83 16.36
CA ASP A 6 -16.92 -10.17 14.93
C ASP A 6 -16.90 -8.94 13.98
N LYS A 7 -16.29 -7.83 14.41
CA LYS A 7 -16.22 -6.58 13.62
C LYS A 7 -14.82 -6.28 13.14
N VAL A 8 -14.78 -5.70 11.95
CA VAL A 8 -13.56 -5.20 11.31
C VAL A 8 -13.78 -3.79 10.79
N ILE A 9 -12.79 -2.94 11.02
CA ILE A 9 -12.69 -1.63 10.39
C ILE A 9 -11.72 -1.75 9.22
N HIS A 10 -12.14 -1.36 8.02
CA HIS A 10 -11.33 -1.45 6.82
C HIS A 10 -11.53 -0.23 5.92
N PHE A 11 -10.55 0.01 5.07
CA PHE A 11 -10.58 1.09 4.11
C PHE A 11 -10.94 0.55 2.73
N THR A 12 -11.94 1.15 2.10
CA THR A 12 -12.47 0.74 0.80
C THR A 12 -12.60 1.96 -0.11
N ARG A 13 -12.71 1.68 -1.41
CA ARG A 13 -13.17 2.65 -2.40
C ARG A 13 -14.57 3.13 -1.98
N GLY A 14 -14.70 4.38 -1.54
CA GLY A 14 -16.00 5.00 -1.27
C GLY A 14 -16.79 5.16 -2.58
N ARG A 15 -18.14 5.17 -2.51
CA ARG A 15 -18.96 5.53 -3.68
C ARG A 15 -18.73 7.02 -3.99
N GLY A 16 -18.30 7.35 -5.20
CA GLY A 16 -18.21 8.74 -5.69
C GLY A 16 -16.87 9.48 -5.46
N GLN A 17 -15.88 8.87 -4.82
CA GLN A 17 -14.53 9.45 -4.63
C GLN A 17 -13.51 8.76 -5.55
N GLU A 18 -13.88 8.67 -6.82
CA GLU A 18 -13.13 7.98 -7.87
C GLU A 18 -12.00 8.88 -8.38
N VAL A 19 -10.76 8.56 -8.00
CA VAL A 19 -9.58 8.94 -8.80
C VAL A 19 -8.94 7.66 -9.32
N GLY A 20 -9.68 6.96 -10.19
CA GLY A 20 -9.11 5.89 -10.98
C GLY A 20 -8.10 6.48 -11.95
N THR A 21 -7.00 5.78 -12.20
CA THR A 21 -6.04 6.17 -13.26
C THR A 21 -6.65 6.17 -14.66
N GLY A 22 -7.89 5.68 -14.83
CA GLY A 22 -8.57 5.56 -16.12
C GLY A 22 -7.99 4.43 -16.98
N THR A 23 -7.28 3.48 -16.37
CA THR A 23 -6.55 2.42 -17.09
C THR A 23 -7.29 1.08 -17.02
N VAL A 24 -6.98 0.16 -17.94
CA VAL A 24 -7.57 -1.20 -18.02
C VAL A 24 -7.40 -1.99 -16.71
N LEU A 25 -6.41 -1.64 -15.88
CA LEU A 25 -6.21 -2.24 -14.56
C LEU A 25 -7.35 -1.91 -13.58
N ASP A 26 -7.99 -0.74 -13.70
CA ASP A 26 -9.14 -0.38 -12.86
C ASP A 26 -10.30 -1.37 -13.05
N TYR A 27 -10.53 -1.86 -14.28
CA TYR A 27 -11.53 -2.90 -14.57
C TYR A 27 -11.18 -4.26 -13.95
N ILE A 28 -9.91 -4.67 -13.98
CA ILE A 28 -9.45 -5.95 -13.39
C ILE A 28 -9.56 -5.92 -11.86
N LEU A 29 -9.25 -4.77 -11.27
CA LEU A 29 -9.33 -4.53 -9.83
C LEU A 29 -10.77 -4.37 -9.32
N VAL A 30 -11.73 -3.99 -10.19
CA VAL A 30 -13.17 -3.98 -9.89
C VAL A 30 -13.77 -5.39 -10.00
N SER A 31 -13.29 -6.20 -10.95
CA SER A 31 -13.77 -7.58 -11.18
C SER A 31 -13.40 -8.57 -10.06
N SER A 32 -12.42 -8.24 -9.22
CA SER A 32 -11.91 -9.13 -8.16
C SER A 32 -12.58 -8.90 -6.79
N GLY A 33 -13.51 -7.94 -6.68
CA GLY A 33 -14.25 -7.68 -5.46
C GLY A 33 -15.36 -8.72 -5.28
N PRO A 34 -15.49 -9.34 -4.10
CA PRO A 34 -16.52 -10.35 -3.91
C PRO A 34 -17.92 -9.74 -4.09
N THR A 35 -18.82 -10.49 -4.73
CA THR A 35 -20.18 -10.07 -5.04
C THR A 35 -20.94 -9.75 -3.75
N ARG A 36 -21.38 -8.50 -3.62
CA ARG A 36 -22.14 -8.05 -2.45
C ARG A 36 -23.44 -8.85 -2.37
N SER A 37 -23.68 -9.51 -1.24
CA SER A 37 -24.95 -10.19 -0.97
C SER A 37 -26.11 -9.20 -1.13
N GLN A 38 -27.15 -9.63 -1.85
CA GLN A 38 -28.38 -8.84 -2.02
C GLN A 38 -29.25 -8.82 -0.74
N ILE A 39 -28.94 -9.67 0.24
CA ILE A 39 -29.62 -9.71 1.54
C ILE A 39 -28.96 -8.67 2.46
N PRO A 40 -29.69 -7.67 2.97
CA PRO A 40 -29.17 -6.72 3.93
C PRO A 40 -28.67 -7.44 5.19
N CYS A 41 -27.43 -7.15 5.60
CA CYS A 41 -26.90 -7.67 6.84
C CYS A 41 -27.56 -6.93 8.03
N PRO A 42 -28.09 -7.63 9.05
CA PRO A 42 -28.70 -6.99 10.21
C PRO A 42 -27.67 -6.29 11.11
N VAL A 43 -26.38 -6.63 10.99
CA VAL A 43 -25.28 -6.07 11.79
C VAL A 43 -24.59 -4.91 11.08
N CYS A 44 -24.41 -5.00 9.76
CA CYS A 44 -23.77 -3.95 8.98
C CYS A 44 -24.81 -2.92 8.56
N HIS A 45 -24.80 -1.75 9.20
CA HIS A 45 -25.50 -0.60 8.65
C HIS A 45 -24.84 -0.20 7.33
N GLN A 46 -25.64 0.12 6.30
CA GLN A 46 -25.07 0.66 5.06
C GLN A 46 -24.46 2.02 5.40
N ALA A 47 -23.13 2.11 5.34
CA ALA A 47 -22.46 3.40 5.39
C ALA A 47 -22.87 4.17 4.13
N GLU A 48 -23.69 5.21 4.32
CA GLU A 48 -23.92 6.23 3.30
C GLU A 48 -22.63 7.02 3.07
N GLU A 49 -22.53 7.59 1.87
CA GLU A 49 -21.47 8.47 1.36
C GLU A 49 -20.45 8.93 2.41
N GLY A 50 -19.28 8.28 2.42
CA GLY A 50 -18.26 8.51 3.43
C GLY A 50 -16.85 8.41 2.88
N HIS A 51 -15.91 8.93 3.66
CA HIS A 51 -14.45 9.00 3.48
C HIS A 51 -13.72 7.65 3.40
N GLY A 52 -14.37 6.60 2.86
CA GLY A 52 -13.82 5.29 2.53
C GLY A 52 -13.54 4.34 3.69
N VAL A 53 -13.46 4.81 4.94
CA VAL A 53 -13.26 3.96 6.12
C VAL A 53 -14.60 3.46 6.62
N VAL A 54 -14.78 2.15 6.73
CA VAL A 54 -16.06 1.52 7.09
C VAL A 54 -15.87 0.42 8.13
N SER A 55 -16.92 0.18 8.92
CA SER A 55 -17.02 -0.94 9.86
C SER A 55 -18.00 -1.98 9.32
N SER A 56 -17.60 -3.25 9.29
CA SER A 56 -18.43 -4.37 8.87
C SER A 56 -18.25 -5.57 9.79
N CYS A 57 -19.19 -6.51 9.78
CA CYS A 57 -18.97 -7.81 10.40
C CYS A 57 -18.00 -8.65 9.56
N LEU A 58 -17.35 -9.62 10.19
CA LEU A 58 -16.30 -10.43 9.54
C LEU A 58 -16.86 -11.23 8.36
N SER A 59 -18.08 -11.75 8.47
CA SER A 59 -18.74 -12.48 7.38
C SER A 59 -18.97 -11.60 6.14
N CYS A 60 -19.43 -10.36 6.32
CA CYS A 60 -19.59 -9.41 5.21
C CYS A 60 -18.24 -8.96 4.64
N PHE A 61 -17.22 -8.78 5.49
CA PHE A 61 -15.87 -8.44 5.04
C PHE A 61 -15.23 -9.55 4.21
N LEU A 62 -15.34 -10.80 4.66
CA LEU A 62 -14.79 -11.96 3.96
C LEU A 62 -15.56 -12.25 2.68
N SER A 63 -16.89 -12.11 2.72
CA SER A 63 -17.79 -12.40 1.61
C SER A 63 -17.52 -13.77 0.96
N GLY A 64 -17.29 -14.79 1.80
CA GLY A 64 -16.96 -16.16 1.36
C GLY A 64 -15.47 -16.41 1.09
N GLY A 65 -14.63 -15.38 1.19
CA GLY A 65 -13.17 -15.49 1.11
C GLY A 65 -12.52 -16.07 2.35
N ILE A 66 -11.22 -16.33 2.25
CA ILE A 66 -10.39 -16.86 3.33
C ILE A 66 -9.65 -15.72 4.01
N LEU A 67 -9.62 -15.73 5.35
CA LEU A 67 -8.88 -14.76 6.13
C LEU A 67 -7.38 -15.13 6.15
N TYR A 68 -6.52 -14.17 5.83
CA TYR A 68 -5.08 -14.25 6.09
C TYR A 68 -4.68 -13.17 7.08
N ARG A 69 -3.91 -13.55 8.11
CA ARG A 69 -3.41 -12.60 9.11
C ARG A 69 -2.05 -12.07 8.69
N PHE A 70 -1.96 -10.76 8.46
CA PHE A 70 -0.71 -10.08 8.18
C PHE A 70 0.24 -10.14 9.39
N GLU A 71 1.51 -10.45 9.15
CA GLU A 71 2.52 -10.62 10.19
C GLU A 71 3.36 -9.34 10.36
N TYR A 72 3.61 -8.93 11.61
CA TYR A 72 4.42 -7.75 11.96
C TYR A 72 5.69 -8.19 12.69
N SER A 73 6.73 -7.35 12.66
CA SER A 73 8.01 -7.63 13.31
C SER A 73 8.62 -8.98 12.92
N VAL A 74 8.44 -9.38 11.65
CA VAL A 74 9.04 -10.64 11.17
C VAL A 74 10.56 -10.49 11.04
N THR A 75 11.28 -11.60 11.05
CA THR A 75 12.72 -11.56 10.78
C THR A 75 12.99 -11.26 9.31
N PRO A 76 14.13 -10.64 8.95
CA PRO A 76 14.52 -10.43 7.55
C PRO A 76 14.52 -11.71 6.71
N ALA A 77 14.93 -12.84 7.31
CA ALA A 77 14.89 -14.14 6.65
C ALA A 77 13.45 -14.57 6.30
N LEU A 78 12.50 -14.44 7.24
CA LEU A 78 11.09 -14.78 7.00
C LEU A 78 10.46 -13.84 5.97
N PHE A 79 10.76 -12.55 6.06
CA PHE A 79 10.29 -11.54 5.11
C PHE A 79 10.74 -11.85 3.68
N LEU A 80 12.02 -12.17 3.49
CA LEU A 80 12.58 -12.48 2.18
C LEU A 80 12.11 -13.86 1.66
N ALA A 81 11.87 -14.83 2.54
CA ALA A 81 11.38 -16.16 2.17
C ALA A 81 9.94 -16.15 1.62
N LYS A 82 9.09 -15.23 2.09
CA LYS A 82 7.69 -15.11 1.63
C LYS A 82 7.68 -14.49 0.24
N ALA A 83 7.72 -15.24 -0.87
CA ALA A 83 7.85 -14.65 -2.22
C ALA A 83 6.78 -13.61 -2.62
N ARG A 84 5.60 -13.60 -1.98
CA ARG A 84 4.52 -12.65 -2.22
C ARG A 84 4.59 -11.47 -1.26
N GLY A 85 4.66 -10.25 -1.80
CA GLY A 85 4.47 -8.99 -1.05
C GLY A 85 3.08 -8.88 -0.39
N GLY A 86 2.90 -7.95 0.54
CA GLY A 86 1.60 -7.70 1.18
C GLY A 86 1.15 -8.80 2.17
N THR A 87 2.08 -9.58 2.72
CA THR A 87 1.76 -10.66 3.70
C THR A 87 2.44 -10.48 5.06
N CYS A 88 3.51 -9.69 5.12
CA CYS A 88 4.25 -9.40 6.35
C CYS A 88 5.06 -8.11 6.20
N THR A 89 5.52 -7.57 7.33
CA THR A 89 6.42 -6.42 7.40
C THR A 89 7.47 -6.57 8.51
N LEU A 90 8.62 -5.92 8.33
CA LEU A 90 9.64 -5.82 9.38
C LEU A 90 9.25 -4.80 10.45
N ALA A 91 8.30 -3.90 10.15
CA ALA A 91 7.82 -2.93 11.12
C ALA A 91 7.14 -3.57 12.34
N VAL A 92 7.42 -3.00 13.50
CA VAL A 92 6.82 -3.41 14.76
C VAL A 92 5.41 -2.84 14.87
N SER A 93 4.46 -3.70 15.26
CA SER A 93 3.11 -3.25 15.60
C SER A 93 3.10 -2.59 16.97
N ASP A 94 2.33 -1.51 17.11
CA ASP A 94 1.94 -0.98 18.41
C ASP A 94 1.01 -1.95 19.15
N GLY A 95 0.78 -1.65 20.44
CA GLY A 95 -0.18 -2.38 21.27
C GLY A 95 -1.60 -2.33 20.72
N ASP A 96 -2.39 -3.36 21.02
CA ASP A 96 -3.72 -3.53 20.41
C ASP A 96 -4.68 -2.39 20.74
N GLU A 97 -4.61 -1.81 21.95
CA GLU A 97 -5.42 -0.64 22.33
C GLU A 97 -5.16 0.56 21.42
N ILE A 98 -3.88 0.87 21.14
CA ILE A 98 -3.48 1.96 20.23
C ILE A 98 -3.93 1.65 18.79
N CYS A 99 -3.85 0.39 18.38
CA CYS A 99 -4.28 -0.03 17.05
C CYS A 99 -5.79 0.14 16.86
N VAL A 100 -6.58 -0.31 17.84
CA VAL A 100 -8.04 -0.19 17.83
C VAL A 100 -8.46 1.27 17.94
N HIS A 101 -7.77 2.07 18.76
CA HIS A 101 -8.00 3.52 18.86
C HIS A 101 -7.87 4.20 17.50
N ARG A 102 -6.73 4.02 16.80
CA ARG A 102 -6.52 4.62 15.48
C ARG A 102 -7.58 4.20 14.47
N ALA A 103 -7.89 2.91 14.39
CA ALA A 103 -8.90 2.42 13.46
C ALA A 103 -10.28 3.01 13.75
N THR A 104 -10.67 3.09 15.03
CA THR A 104 -11.96 3.66 15.46
C THR A 104 -12.02 5.16 15.23
N TYR A 105 -10.92 5.87 15.50
CA TYR A 105 -10.81 7.30 15.25
C TYR A 105 -10.94 7.63 13.76
N LEU A 106 -10.27 6.86 12.89
CA LEU A 106 -10.33 7.03 11.44
C LEU A 106 -11.65 6.58 10.82
N LEU A 107 -12.39 5.69 11.47
CA LEU A 107 -13.77 5.37 11.06
C LEU A 107 -14.66 6.62 11.10
N ILE A 108 -14.46 7.48 12.10
CA ILE A 108 -15.24 8.72 12.29
C ILE A 108 -14.69 9.86 11.41
N ASN A 109 -13.38 10.02 11.36
CA ASN A 109 -12.74 11.21 10.78
C ASN A 109 -12.19 11.02 9.35
N GLY A 110 -12.10 9.77 8.90
CA GLY A 110 -11.55 9.40 7.60
C GLY A 110 -10.04 9.33 7.54
N PHE A 111 -9.56 8.69 6.45
CA PHE A 111 -8.15 8.42 6.19
C PHE A 111 -7.69 9.03 4.83
N GLY A 112 -8.41 10.06 4.37
CA GLY A 112 -8.18 10.68 3.06
C GLY A 112 -8.83 9.92 1.91
N CYS A 113 -8.48 10.30 0.67
CA CYS A 113 -9.05 9.70 -0.53
C CYS A 113 -8.44 8.32 -0.78
N TYR A 114 -9.30 7.33 -1.04
CA TYR A 114 -8.84 6.00 -1.42
C TYR A 114 -8.23 6.04 -2.83
N ASN A 115 -7.00 5.55 -2.98
CA ASN A 115 -6.43 5.23 -4.28
C ASN A 115 -5.82 3.83 -4.22
N VAL A 116 -5.92 3.06 -5.30
CA VAL A 116 -5.53 1.63 -5.28
C VAL A 116 -4.04 1.45 -5.25
N PHE A 117 -3.34 2.34 -5.94
CA PHE A 117 -1.89 2.34 -6.05
C PHE A 117 -1.25 3.08 -4.87
N LYS A 118 -2.02 3.93 -4.17
CA LYS A 118 -1.56 4.85 -3.12
C LYS A 118 -2.66 5.10 -2.11
N ASN A 119 -2.37 5.09 -0.83
CA ASN A 119 -3.41 5.27 0.19
C ASN A 119 -4.55 4.27 -0.01
N ASN A 120 -4.20 2.98 0.00
CA ASN A 120 -5.15 1.87 -0.16
C ASN A 120 -5.43 1.16 1.18
N CYS A 121 -6.10 0.01 1.11
CA CYS A 121 -6.41 -0.80 2.29
C CYS A 121 -5.18 -1.34 3.04
N GLU A 122 -4.06 -1.57 2.35
CA GLU A 122 -2.79 -1.98 2.95
C GLU A 122 -2.16 -0.80 3.71
N ASP A 123 -2.09 0.38 3.11
CA ASP A 123 -1.57 1.59 3.78
C ASP A 123 -2.36 1.91 5.05
N PHE A 124 -3.70 1.85 4.98
CA PHE A 124 -4.56 2.02 6.14
C PHE A 124 -4.26 0.99 7.24
N ALA A 125 -4.11 -0.29 6.88
CA ALA A 125 -3.86 -1.34 7.85
C ALA A 125 -2.47 -1.20 8.50
N ILE A 126 -1.44 -0.89 7.70
CA ILE A 126 -0.08 -0.62 8.18
C ILE A 126 -0.08 0.59 9.11
N TYR A 127 -0.73 1.69 8.73
CA TYR A 127 -0.85 2.87 9.58
C TYR A 127 -1.56 2.54 10.91
N CYS A 128 -2.70 1.86 10.84
CA CYS A 128 -3.45 1.49 12.04
C CYS A 128 -2.72 0.50 12.94
N LYS A 129 -1.69 -0.21 12.45
CA LYS A 129 -0.89 -1.13 13.28
C LYS A 129 0.44 -0.54 13.74
N THR A 130 1.06 0.35 12.96
CA THR A 130 2.44 0.83 13.22
C THR A 130 2.55 2.34 13.44
N GLY A 131 1.57 3.10 12.92
CA GLY A 131 1.50 4.55 13.02
C GLY A 131 2.39 5.22 11.99
N LEU A 132 3.07 4.42 11.18
CA LEU A 132 3.99 4.87 10.15
C LEU A 132 3.20 5.29 8.92
N LEU A 133 3.54 6.47 8.42
CA LEU A 133 3.14 6.97 7.11
C LEU A 133 4.39 7.30 6.33
N VAL A 134 4.38 6.95 5.04
CA VAL A 134 5.36 7.47 4.09
C VAL A 134 5.02 8.93 3.84
N ILE A 135 5.90 9.85 4.24
CA ILE A 135 5.71 11.27 3.91
C ILE A 135 6.34 11.52 2.56
N ASP A 136 5.64 12.24 1.69
CA ASP A 136 6.33 13.02 0.70
C ASP A 136 6.98 14.22 1.41
N GLN A 137 8.31 14.26 1.54
CA GLN A 137 8.98 15.51 1.86
C GLN A 137 8.84 16.40 0.62
N GLY A 138 7.66 17.01 0.48
CA GLY A 138 7.43 18.12 -0.41
C GLY A 138 8.35 19.25 0.01
N THR A 139 9.59 19.21 -0.48
CA THR A 139 10.46 20.37 -0.53
C THR A 139 9.78 21.38 -1.43
N MET A 140 8.91 22.18 -0.81
CA MET A 140 8.45 23.46 -1.31
C MET A 140 9.69 24.32 -1.53
N GLY A 141 10.29 24.21 -2.73
CA GLY A 141 11.43 25.04 -3.15
C GLY A 141 12.71 24.31 -3.60
N GLN A 142 12.65 23.18 -4.31
CA GLN A 142 13.77 22.77 -5.18
C GLN A 142 13.32 22.56 -6.62
N SER A 143 13.35 23.66 -7.36
CA SER A 143 13.50 23.66 -8.81
C SER A 143 14.81 22.96 -9.21
N GLY A 144 14.70 21.90 -9.99
CA GLY A 144 15.80 21.34 -10.78
C GLY A 144 16.39 20.04 -10.22
N GLN A 145 16.27 18.98 -11.05
CA GLN A 145 16.81 17.62 -10.92
C GLN A 145 15.80 16.61 -10.36
N ALA A 146 14.95 16.11 -11.28
CA ALA A 146 14.10 14.95 -11.08
C ALA A 146 14.96 13.73 -10.72
N VAL A 147 15.00 13.38 -9.44
CA VAL A 147 15.57 12.11 -9.00
C VAL A 147 14.60 11.00 -9.40
N SER A 148 14.93 10.34 -10.51
CA SER A 148 14.26 9.15 -11.01
C SER A 148 14.43 7.99 -10.02
N ILE A 149 13.57 7.93 -9.01
CA ILE A 149 13.53 6.83 -8.03
C ILE A 149 13.01 5.53 -8.67
N ILE A 150 12.39 5.61 -9.85
CA ILE A 150 11.79 4.46 -10.53
C ILE A 150 12.74 3.79 -11.55
N GLY A 151 13.84 4.46 -11.94
CA GLY A 151 14.85 3.91 -12.87
C GLY A 151 16.17 3.47 -12.24
N GLY A 152 16.44 3.86 -10.98
CA GLY A 152 17.71 3.63 -10.30
C GLY A 152 18.18 2.16 -10.27
N PRO A 153 17.30 1.17 -9.99
CA PRO A 153 17.73 -0.22 -9.96
C PRO A 153 18.11 -0.77 -11.33
N LEU A 154 17.42 -0.37 -12.41
CA LEU A 154 17.74 -0.84 -13.77
C LEU A 154 18.99 -0.15 -14.35
N ALA A 155 19.16 1.15 -14.10
CA ALA A 155 20.33 1.89 -14.59
C ALA A 155 21.63 1.50 -13.86
N ALA A 156 21.55 1.16 -12.56
CA ALA A 156 22.69 0.67 -11.80
C ALA A 156 23.11 -0.76 -12.22
N VAL A 157 22.15 -1.63 -12.56
CA VAL A 157 22.42 -2.98 -13.12
C VAL A 157 23.20 -2.91 -14.44
N LEU A 158 23.02 -1.84 -15.22
CA LEU A 158 23.66 -1.68 -16.52
C LEU A 158 25.06 -1.05 -16.45
N SER A 159 25.47 -0.40 -15.35
CA SER A 159 26.59 0.55 -15.38
C SER A 159 27.94 0.10 -14.78
N THR A 160 28.09 -1.04 -14.08
CA THR A 160 29.39 -1.73 -13.79
C THR A 160 29.16 -2.98 -12.90
N PRO A 161 30.19 -3.71 -12.42
CA PRO A 161 30.74 -5.01 -12.87
C PRO A 161 29.75 -6.20 -13.01
N LEU A 162 28.46 -5.99 -12.71
CA LEU A 162 27.37 -6.98 -12.79
C LEU A 162 27.22 -7.58 -14.18
N ARG A 163 27.64 -6.84 -15.22
CA ARG A 163 27.64 -7.28 -16.63
C ARG A 163 28.39 -8.59 -16.86
N LEU A 164 29.39 -8.93 -16.03
CA LEU A 164 30.12 -10.20 -16.11
C LEU A 164 29.30 -11.37 -15.54
N VAL A 165 28.54 -11.14 -14.47
CA VAL A 165 27.69 -12.14 -13.80
C VAL A 165 26.41 -12.38 -14.60
N THR A 166 25.92 -11.38 -15.34
CA THR A 166 24.71 -11.51 -16.20
C THR A 166 24.96 -12.20 -17.55
N THR A 167 26.13 -12.81 -17.77
CA THR A 167 26.47 -13.46 -19.05
C THR A 167 25.88 -14.86 -19.22
N ASN A 168 25.48 -15.52 -18.13
CA ASN A 168 24.83 -16.83 -18.15
C ASN A 168 23.47 -16.75 -17.42
N ILE A 169 22.51 -17.60 -17.84
CA ILE A 169 21.13 -17.63 -17.34
C ILE A 169 21.05 -17.73 -15.81
N TYR A 170 21.94 -18.49 -15.19
CA TYR A 170 22.02 -18.62 -13.74
C TYR A 170 22.44 -17.33 -13.04
N GLY A 171 23.41 -16.61 -13.61
CA GLY A 171 23.88 -15.36 -13.05
C GLY A 171 22.90 -14.21 -13.27
N MET A 172 22.15 -14.22 -14.39
CA MET A 172 21.00 -13.33 -14.57
C MET A 172 19.90 -13.60 -13.53
N ALA A 173 19.53 -14.87 -13.32
CA ALA A 173 18.51 -15.25 -12.34
C ALA A 173 18.92 -14.86 -10.91
N ALA A 174 20.15 -15.18 -10.50
CA ALA A 174 20.68 -14.81 -9.19
C ALA A 174 20.70 -13.27 -8.99
N THR A 175 21.09 -12.53 -10.03
CA THR A 175 21.06 -11.06 -10.00
C THR A 175 19.63 -10.53 -9.84
N ALA A 176 18.68 -11.04 -10.62
CA ALA A 176 17.29 -10.61 -10.55
C ALA A 176 16.67 -10.89 -9.16
N ILE A 177 16.92 -12.08 -8.60
CA ILE A 177 16.48 -12.43 -7.24
C ILE A 177 17.14 -11.52 -6.21
N GLY A 178 18.45 -11.30 -6.31
CA GLY A 178 19.18 -10.43 -5.39
C GLY A 178 18.66 -8.99 -5.40
N VAL A 179 18.45 -8.42 -6.59
CA VAL A 179 17.87 -7.08 -6.78
C VAL A 179 16.45 -7.02 -6.24
N TYR A 180 15.62 -8.04 -6.50
CA TYR A 180 14.27 -8.12 -5.96
C TYR A 180 14.28 -8.14 -4.42
N CYS A 181 15.07 -9.02 -3.80
CA CYS A 181 15.19 -9.14 -2.35
C CYS A 181 15.67 -7.83 -1.72
N ALA A 182 16.70 -7.20 -2.28
CA ALA A 182 17.24 -5.93 -1.79
C ALA A 182 16.21 -4.80 -1.92
N SER A 183 15.55 -4.69 -3.08
CA SER A 183 14.53 -3.67 -3.35
C SER A 183 13.34 -3.82 -2.40
N ARG A 184 12.87 -5.06 -2.22
CA ARG A 184 11.77 -5.36 -1.32
C ARG A 184 12.11 -5.06 0.14
N TYR A 185 13.31 -5.42 0.57
CA TYR A 185 13.79 -5.12 1.93
C TYR A 185 13.87 -3.60 2.15
N ALA A 186 14.41 -2.85 1.20
CA ALA A 186 14.52 -1.40 1.29
C ALA A 186 13.17 -0.67 1.22
N ALA A 187 12.19 -1.26 0.52
CA ALA A 187 10.84 -0.70 0.38
C ALA A 187 9.92 -1.00 1.58
N ASP A 188 10.29 -1.92 2.47
CA ASP A 188 9.49 -2.23 3.67
C ASP A 188 9.37 -0.99 4.58
N ILE A 189 8.16 -0.74 5.08
CA ILE A 189 7.85 0.44 5.91
C ILE A 189 8.71 0.50 7.18
N GLY A 190 9.18 -0.65 7.69
CA GLY A 190 10.09 -0.71 8.85
C GLY A 190 11.54 -0.37 8.53
N MET A 191 11.94 -0.33 7.26
CA MET A 191 13.33 -0.07 6.83
C MET A 191 13.50 1.28 6.14
N ARG A 192 12.42 1.85 5.63
CA ARG A 192 12.41 3.16 4.97
C ARG A 192 12.83 4.29 5.91
N ARG A 193 13.42 5.34 5.35
CA ARG A 193 13.85 6.54 6.08
C ARG A 193 12.88 7.72 5.94
N ASP A 194 12.00 7.65 4.96
CA ASP A 194 10.99 8.65 4.62
C ASP A 194 9.63 8.33 5.27
N VAL A 195 9.65 7.59 6.38
CA VAL A 195 8.47 7.31 7.19
C VAL A 195 8.51 8.13 8.47
N MET A 196 7.34 8.59 8.91
CA MET A 196 7.17 9.15 10.24
C MET A 196 6.04 8.45 10.98
N LYS A 197 6.19 8.38 12.30
CA LYS A 197 5.08 8.00 13.17
C LYS A 197 4.18 9.22 13.41
N VAL A 198 2.88 9.06 13.17
CA VAL A 198 1.87 10.12 13.34
C VAL A 198 0.69 9.59 14.12
N GLU A 199 0.27 10.33 15.14
CA GLU A 199 -0.99 10.06 15.85
C GLU A 199 -2.20 10.33 14.95
N ALA A 200 -3.32 9.65 15.19
CA ALA A 200 -4.48 9.71 14.29
C ALA A 200 -5.09 11.10 14.22
N GLU A 201 -5.08 11.82 15.33
CA GLU A 201 -5.57 13.19 15.48
C GLU A 201 -4.73 14.17 14.67
N GLU A 202 -3.41 13.98 14.67
CA GLU A 202 -2.49 14.83 13.91
C GLU A 202 -2.62 14.54 12.40
N LEU A 203 -2.81 13.27 12.03
CA LEU A 203 -3.05 12.88 10.64
C LEU A 203 -4.32 13.55 10.11
N THR A 204 -5.44 13.43 10.79
CA THR A 204 -6.72 14.02 10.33
C THR A 204 -6.65 15.54 10.29
N ARG A 205 -5.98 16.18 11.28
CA ARG A 205 -5.72 17.61 11.26
C ARG A 205 -4.95 18.02 10.01
N ARG A 206 -3.88 17.31 9.67
CA ARG A 206 -3.07 17.59 8.47
C ARG A 206 -3.83 17.34 7.17
N LEU A 207 -4.65 16.30 7.11
CA LEU A 207 -5.52 16.02 5.95
C LEU A 207 -6.54 17.15 5.76
N ALA A 208 -7.16 17.63 6.84
CA ALA A 208 -8.12 18.73 6.80
C ALA A 208 -7.48 20.06 6.34
N THR A 209 -6.22 20.31 6.71
CA THR A 209 -5.49 21.53 6.29
C THR A 209 -4.76 21.37 4.96
N GLY A 210 -4.85 20.22 4.28
CA GLY A 210 -4.09 19.93 3.05
C GLY A 210 -2.56 19.87 3.24
N GLY A 211 -2.09 19.68 4.48
CA GLY A 211 -0.67 19.71 4.84
C GLY A 211 0.06 18.37 4.69
N LEU A 212 -0.63 17.31 4.25
CA LEU A 212 -0.06 16.01 3.91
C LEU A 212 -0.45 15.65 2.48
N GLN A 213 0.54 15.54 1.58
CA GLN A 213 0.40 14.82 0.32
C GLN A 213 0.96 13.41 0.54
N ILE A 214 0.09 12.41 0.46
CA ILE A 214 0.50 11.01 0.48
C ILE A 214 1.07 10.71 -0.91
N VAL A 215 2.33 10.25 -0.96
CA VAL A 215 3.19 10.16 -2.15
C VAL A 215 2.44 9.83 -3.44
N GLU A 216 2.51 10.76 -4.41
CA GLU A 216 1.98 10.60 -5.76
C GLU A 216 3.05 10.09 -6.76
N THR A 217 3.34 8.79 -6.77
CA THR A 217 4.12 8.16 -7.86
C THR A 217 3.37 8.10 -9.20
N GLY A 218 3.70 8.98 -10.15
CA GLY A 218 3.20 8.94 -11.53
C GLY A 218 3.77 7.73 -12.29
N ILE A 219 2.90 6.92 -12.90
CA ILE A 219 3.29 5.87 -13.84
C ILE A 219 3.42 6.52 -15.22
N ALA A 220 4.64 6.73 -15.69
CA ALA A 220 4.89 7.10 -17.09
C ALA A 220 4.85 5.83 -17.95
N THR A 221 3.86 5.76 -18.84
CA THR A 221 3.67 4.70 -19.84
C THR A 221 4.89 4.63 -20.77
N LEU A 222 5.64 3.52 -20.72
CA LEU A 222 6.67 3.21 -21.72
C LEU A 222 5.97 2.81 -23.02
N ALA A 223 5.96 3.71 -24.00
CA ALA A 223 5.65 3.39 -25.38
C ALA A 223 6.68 2.37 -25.91
N ILE A 224 6.20 1.23 -26.40
CA ILE A 224 7.00 0.22 -27.07
C ILE A 224 7.39 0.78 -28.45
N PRO A 225 8.69 0.87 -28.82
CA PRO A 225 9.08 1.22 -30.17
C PRO A 225 8.67 0.09 -31.12
N SER A 226 7.85 0.41 -32.11
CA SER A 226 7.55 -0.49 -33.22
C SER A 226 8.84 -0.87 -33.95
N ALA A 227 9.18 -2.16 -33.94
CA ALA A 227 10.23 -2.69 -34.79
C ALA A 227 9.82 -2.53 -36.26
N THR A 228 10.48 -1.63 -36.97
CA THR A 228 10.46 -1.60 -38.44
C THR A 228 11.23 -2.81 -38.95
N ALA A 229 10.50 -3.77 -39.52
CA ALA A 229 11.08 -4.82 -40.34
C ALA A 229 11.68 -4.20 -41.61
N ARG A 230 12.85 -4.70 -42.01
CA ARG A 230 13.44 -4.49 -43.34
C ARG A 230 12.58 -5.11 -44.43
#